data_AF-A0A2M8Q6T7-F1
#
_entry.id   AF-A0A2M8Q6T7-F1
#
_cell.length_a   1.000
_cell.length_b   1.000
_cell.length_c   1.000
_cell.angle_alpha   90.00
_cell.angle_beta   90.00
_cell.angle_gamma   90.00
#
_symmetry.space_group_name_H-M   'P 1'
#
loop_
_entity.id
_entity.type
_entity.pdbx_description
1 polymer ?
#
loop_
_entity_poly.entity_id
_entity_poly.type
_entity_poly.pdbx_seq_one_letter_code
_entity_poly.pdbx_strand_id
1 'polypeptide(L)'
;VQLRAILSSGAGEVIRRLPDWLKDRWQSADRTAEELYQQAVEHMRAERWADANRCFKLCNDRSPGYRDIMVLWQQSKLQERLADHYRRLVSAYAEQKWRQVLELARAILAEAPSYKDAPAMYNHALRAVG
;
A
#
# COMPACT_ATOMS: atom_id res chain seq x y z
N VAL A 1 25.57 -11.86 -19.48
CA VAL A 1 24.82 -11.07 -20.49
C VAL A 1 23.33 -11.36 -20.30
N GLN A 2 22.56 -10.38 -19.83
CA GLN A 2 21.19 -10.60 -19.33
C GLN A 2 20.22 -10.95 -20.46
N LEU A 3 19.40 -11.99 -20.25
CA LEU A 3 18.28 -12.45 -21.10
C LEU A 3 17.29 -11.34 -21.54
N ARG A 4 17.36 -10.15 -20.93
CA ARG A 4 16.60 -8.94 -21.30
C ARG A 4 16.88 -8.44 -22.72
N ALA A 5 18.11 -8.61 -23.23
CA ALA A 5 18.51 -8.06 -24.53
C ALA A 5 18.09 -8.94 -25.72
N ILE A 6 17.87 -10.24 -25.50
CA ILE A 6 17.64 -11.21 -26.60
C ILE A 6 16.15 -11.26 -27.01
N LEU A 7 15.23 -10.86 -26.12
CA LEU A 7 13.78 -10.97 -26.36
C LEU A 7 13.10 -9.66 -26.79
N SER A 8 13.86 -8.57 -26.95
CA SER A 8 13.34 -7.26 -27.39
C SER A 8 13.30 -7.08 -28.91
N SER A 9 13.80 -8.04 -29.70
CA SER A 9 13.94 -7.89 -31.16
C SER A 9 12.96 -8.73 -32.02
N GLY A 10 11.94 -9.39 -31.44
CA GLY A 10 11.03 -10.26 -32.22
C GLY A 10 9.73 -10.61 -31.51
N ALA A 11 8.87 -9.61 -31.30
CA ALA A 11 7.82 -9.65 -30.26
C ALA A 11 6.45 -10.24 -30.67
N GLY A 12 6.25 -10.82 -31.85
CA GLY A 12 4.92 -11.31 -32.26
C GLY A 12 4.60 -12.75 -31.85
N GLU A 13 5.56 -13.65 -32.05
CA GLU A 13 5.27 -15.08 -32.18
C GLU A 13 5.72 -15.92 -30.98
N VAL A 14 6.73 -15.43 -30.25
CA VAL A 14 7.29 -16.08 -29.05
C VAL A 14 6.33 -15.99 -27.87
N ILE A 15 5.57 -14.89 -27.75
CA ILE A 15 4.61 -14.67 -26.67
C ILE A 15 3.48 -15.71 -26.72
N ARG A 16 3.07 -16.17 -27.92
CA ARG A 16 1.98 -17.14 -28.09
C ARG A 16 2.32 -18.55 -27.60
N ARG A 17 3.61 -18.87 -27.48
CA ARG A 17 4.10 -20.21 -27.10
C ARG A 17 4.59 -20.32 -25.65
N LEU A 18 4.37 -19.28 -24.85
CA LEU A 18 4.74 -19.31 -23.44
C LEU A 18 3.85 -20.30 -22.66
N PRO A 19 4.41 -21.03 -21.68
CA PRO A 19 3.60 -21.86 -20.77
C PRO A 19 2.58 -21.02 -19.99
N ASP A 20 1.43 -21.58 -19.63
CA ASP A 20 0.34 -20.83 -18.97
C ASP A 20 0.76 -20.23 -17.62
N TRP A 21 1.63 -20.92 -16.87
CA TRP A 21 2.26 -20.39 -15.64
C TRP A 21 3.18 -19.18 -15.89
N LEU A 22 3.68 -19.03 -17.11
CA LEU A 22 4.38 -17.83 -17.55
C LEU A 22 3.38 -16.78 -18.04
N LYS A 23 2.31 -17.16 -18.77
CA LYS A 23 1.27 -16.22 -19.22
C LYS A 23 0.58 -15.48 -18.07
N ASP A 24 0.32 -16.10 -16.93
CA ASP A 24 -0.28 -15.41 -15.76
C ASP A 24 0.57 -14.23 -15.25
N ARG A 25 1.90 -14.37 -15.34
CA ARG A 25 2.85 -13.29 -15.02
C ARG A 25 2.85 -12.17 -16.08
N TRP A 26 2.24 -12.42 -17.25
CA TRP A 26 2.19 -11.53 -18.41
C TRP A 26 0.76 -11.04 -18.71
N GLN A 27 -0.29 -11.61 -18.13
CA GLN A 27 -1.66 -11.11 -18.26
C GLN A 27 -1.92 -9.82 -17.46
N SER A 28 -0.99 -9.45 -16.57
CA SER A 28 -0.90 -8.10 -16.02
C SER A 28 -0.07 -7.14 -16.88
N ALA A 29 0.44 -7.59 -18.05
CA ALA A 29 1.48 -6.88 -18.81
C ALA A 29 1.01 -5.77 -19.76
N ASP A 30 -0.29 -5.55 -19.96
CA ASP A 30 -0.74 -4.49 -20.87
C ASP A 30 -0.80 -3.11 -20.21
N ARG A 31 -0.84 -3.04 -18.88
CA ARG A 31 -0.88 -1.75 -18.18
C ARG A 31 0.48 -1.07 -18.20
N THR A 32 0.49 0.14 -18.72
CA THR A 32 1.61 1.09 -18.75
C THR A 32 1.94 1.58 -17.33
N ALA A 33 3.13 2.16 -17.16
CA ALA A 33 3.51 2.80 -15.91
C ALA A 33 2.56 3.98 -15.56
N GLU A 34 2.05 4.69 -16.56
CA GLU A 34 1.05 5.75 -16.37
C GLU A 34 -0.26 5.19 -15.79
N GLU A 35 -0.82 4.13 -16.37
CA GLU A 35 -2.07 3.53 -15.88
C GLU A 35 -1.92 2.97 -14.46
N LEU A 36 -0.78 2.33 -14.16
CA LEU A 36 -0.47 1.85 -12.82
C LEU A 36 -0.31 3.00 -11.81
N TYR A 37 0.31 4.10 -12.23
CA TYR A 37 0.42 5.32 -11.44
C TYR A 37 -0.96 5.91 -11.13
N GLN A 38 -1.79 6.11 -12.15
CA GLN A 38 -3.13 6.66 -12.00
C GLN A 38 -4.00 5.78 -11.08
N GLN A 39 -4.00 4.46 -11.30
CA GLN A 39 -4.70 3.52 -10.42
C GLN A 39 -4.20 3.59 -8.99
N ALA A 40 -2.88 3.69 -8.77
CA ALA A 40 -2.32 3.82 -7.42
C ALA A 40 -2.83 5.11 -6.73
N VAL A 41 -2.83 6.23 -7.44
CA VAL A 41 -3.32 7.52 -6.93
C VAL A 41 -4.83 7.47 -6.65
N GLU A 42 -5.63 6.83 -7.50
CA GLU A 42 -7.05 6.59 -7.26
C GLU A 42 -7.28 5.74 -6.00
N HIS A 43 -6.52 4.66 -5.84
CA HIS A 43 -6.55 3.83 -4.64
C HIS A 43 -6.17 4.62 -3.38
N MET A 44 -5.17 5.51 -3.45
CA MET A 44 -4.83 6.41 -2.33
C MET A 44 -5.99 7.33 -1.97
N ARG A 45 -6.64 7.95 -2.97
CA ARG A 45 -7.82 8.83 -2.75
C ARG A 45 -8.98 8.07 -2.12
N ALA A 46 -9.13 6.79 -2.43
CA ALA A 46 -10.14 5.91 -1.85
C ALA A 46 -9.71 5.27 -0.51
N GLU A 47 -8.57 5.68 0.07
CA GLU A 47 -7.95 5.05 1.26
C GLU A 47 -7.71 3.53 1.13
N ARG A 48 -7.63 3.01 -0.11
CA ARG A 48 -7.33 1.60 -0.42
C ARG A 48 -5.81 1.39 -0.46
N TRP A 49 -5.15 1.61 0.67
CA TRP A 49 -3.69 1.69 0.76
C TRP A 49 -2.95 0.43 0.27
N ALA A 50 -3.47 -0.76 0.57
CA ALA A 50 -2.90 -2.02 0.12
C ALA A 50 -2.93 -2.15 -1.42
N ASP A 51 -4.03 -1.74 -2.05
CA ASP A 51 -4.17 -1.71 -3.51
C ASP A 51 -3.20 -0.70 -4.13
N ALA A 52 -3.13 0.51 -3.57
CA ALA A 52 -2.17 1.53 -4.00
C ALA A 52 -0.73 1.02 -3.92
N ASN A 53 -0.34 0.36 -2.82
CA ASN A 53 0.99 -0.22 -2.64
C ASN A 53 1.31 -1.30 -3.69
N ARG A 54 0.32 -2.10 -4.09
CA ARG A 54 0.47 -3.07 -5.19
C ARG A 54 0.67 -2.37 -6.53
N CYS A 55 -0.12 -1.36 -6.85
CA CYS A 55 0.02 -0.60 -8.10
C CYS A 55 1.35 0.15 -8.17
N PHE A 56 1.82 0.76 -7.08
CA PHE A 56 3.14 1.41 -7.05
C PHE A 56 4.30 0.43 -7.24
N LYS A 57 4.21 -0.77 -6.64
CA LYS A 57 5.20 -1.82 -6.88
C LYS A 57 5.29 -2.18 -8.35
N LEU A 58 4.15 -2.47 -8.98
CA LEU A 58 4.08 -2.81 -10.40
C LEU A 58 4.57 -1.65 -11.29
N CYS A 59 4.22 -0.41 -10.94
CA CYS A 59 4.69 0.78 -11.64
C CYS A 59 6.22 0.89 -11.58
N ASN A 60 6.81 0.70 -10.40
CA ASN A 60 8.27 0.74 -10.21
C ASN A 60 8.98 -0.43 -10.91
N ASP A 61 8.42 -1.63 -10.87
CA ASP A 61 8.98 -2.80 -11.56
C ASP A 61 8.99 -2.60 -13.08
N ARG A 62 8.00 -1.86 -13.62
CA ARG A 62 7.90 -1.50 -15.04
C ARG A 62 8.83 -0.35 -15.42
N SER A 63 8.78 0.74 -14.68
CA SER A 63 9.56 1.95 -14.91
C SER A 63 10.09 2.47 -13.57
N PRO A 64 11.30 2.05 -13.16
CA PRO A 64 11.90 2.49 -11.91
C PRO A 64 11.99 4.02 -11.85
N GLY A 65 11.55 4.60 -10.73
CA GLY A 65 11.58 6.06 -10.55
C GLY A 65 10.63 6.85 -11.46
N TYR A 66 9.58 6.23 -12.00
CA TYR A 66 8.55 6.93 -12.77
C TYR A 66 7.89 8.05 -11.95
N ARG A 67 8.12 9.32 -12.32
CA ARG A 67 7.58 10.49 -11.61
C ARG A 67 7.93 10.48 -10.10
N ASP A 68 6.94 10.73 -9.25
CA ASP A 68 7.01 10.84 -7.80
C ASP A 68 6.62 9.54 -7.07
N ILE A 69 6.62 8.39 -7.77
CA ILE A 69 6.16 7.11 -7.20
C ILE A 69 6.86 6.73 -5.90
N MET A 70 8.14 7.07 -5.72
CA MET A 70 8.85 6.71 -4.49
C MET A 70 8.29 7.45 -3.28
N VAL A 71 7.96 8.72 -3.43
CA VAL A 71 7.37 9.54 -2.36
C VAL A 71 5.96 9.05 -2.05
N LEU A 72 5.11 8.94 -3.08
CA LEU A 72 3.73 8.51 -2.92
C LEU A 72 3.62 7.08 -2.38
N TRP A 73 4.52 6.18 -2.78
CA TRP A 73 4.52 4.81 -2.29
C TRP A 73 4.94 4.73 -0.82
N GLN A 74 5.93 5.52 -0.37
CA GLN A 74 6.27 5.58 1.06
C GLN A 74 5.11 6.14 1.88
N GLN A 75 4.43 7.17 1.37
CA GLN A 75 3.22 7.71 2.00
C GLN A 75 2.11 6.65 2.08
N SER A 76 1.87 5.90 1.00
CA SER A 76 0.85 4.84 0.98
C SER A 76 1.19 3.68 1.92
N LYS A 77 2.47 3.31 2.08
CA LYS A 77 2.92 2.32 3.07
C LYS A 77 2.70 2.81 4.51
N LEU A 78 2.99 4.08 4.78
CA LEU A 78 2.71 4.70 6.08
C LEU A 78 1.21 4.65 6.38
N GLN A 79 0.38 5.08 5.43
CA GLN A 79 -1.07 5.09 5.58
C GLN A 79 -1.67 3.69 5.77
N GLU A 80 -1.15 2.67 5.06
CA GLU A 80 -1.56 1.28 5.26
C GLU A 80 -1.33 0.82 6.71
N ARG A 81 -0.13 1.09 7.25
CA ARG A 81 0.20 0.75 8.64
C ARG A 81 -0.69 1.51 9.62
N LEU A 82 -0.86 2.82 9.44
CA LEU A 82 -1.70 3.63 10.32
C LEU A 82 -3.16 3.17 10.28
N ALA A 83 -3.70 2.83 9.11
CA ALA A 83 -5.05 2.33 8.94
C ALA A 83 -5.26 0.96 9.61
N ASP A 84 -4.28 0.06 9.55
CA ASP A 84 -4.34 -1.22 10.26
C ASP A 84 -4.36 -1.03 11.78
N HIS A 85 -3.43 -0.22 12.32
CA HIS A 85 -3.40 0.10 13.74
C HIS A 85 -4.71 0.77 14.18
N TYR A 86 -5.25 1.68 13.37
CA TYR A 86 -6.49 2.39 13.67
C TYR A 86 -7.69 1.45 13.71
N ARG A 87 -7.81 0.51 12.76
CA ARG A 87 -8.86 -0.51 12.78
C ARG A 87 -8.81 -1.35 14.06
N ARG A 88 -7.60 -1.76 14.47
CA ARG A 88 -7.40 -2.50 15.72
C ARG A 88 -7.71 -1.64 16.96
N LEU A 89 -7.35 -0.35 16.91
CA LEU A 89 -7.64 0.62 17.97
C LEU A 89 -9.15 0.78 18.16
N VAL A 90 -9.90 0.94 17.07
CA VAL A 90 -11.36 1.06 17.10
C VAL A 90 -12.01 -0.20 17.68
N SER A 91 -11.56 -1.40 17.29
CA SER A 91 -12.04 -2.66 17.88
C SER A 91 -11.76 -2.72 19.39
N ALA A 92 -10.52 -2.45 19.80
CA ALA A 92 -10.15 -2.46 21.21
C ALA A 92 -10.94 -1.43 22.03
N TYR A 93 -11.25 -0.27 21.44
CA TYR A 93 -12.04 0.78 22.07
C TYR A 93 -13.50 0.38 22.24
N ALA A 94 -14.11 -0.20 21.21
CA ALA A 94 -15.47 -0.75 21.29
C ALA A 94 -15.59 -1.84 22.35
N GLU A 95 -14.54 -2.65 22.51
CA GLU A 95 -14.45 -3.70 23.52
C GLU A 95 -13.95 -3.21 24.89
N GLN A 96 -13.73 -1.90 25.06
CA GLN A 96 -13.25 -1.27 26.30
C GLN A 96 -11.93 -1.85 26.83
N LYS A 97 -11.09 -2.37 25.93
CA LYS A 97 -9.76 -2.91 26.25
C LYS A 97 -8.76 -1.77 26.43
N TRP A 98 -8.90 -0.98 27.50
CA TRP A 98 -8.23 0.31 27.65
C TRP A 98 -6.70 0.26 27.56
N ARG A 99 -6.06 -0.79 28.11
CA ARG A 99 -4.61 -0.97 27.96
C ARG A 99 -4.20 -1.13 26.49
N GLN A 100 -4.94 -1.92 25.73
CA GLN A 100 -4.69 -2.13 24.30
C GLN A 100 -4.99 -0.87 23.46
N VAL A 101 -6.01 -0.10 23.85
CA VAL A 101 -6.29 1.22 23.25
C VAL A 101 -5.09 2.16 23.42
N LEU A 102 -4.53 2.24 24.63
CA LEU A 102 -3.37 3.09 24.91
C LEU A 102 -2.13 2.68 24.11
N GLU A 103 -1.87 1.37 23.97
CA GLU A 103 -0.76 0.87 23.16
C GLU A 103 -0.92 1.22 21.68
N LEU A 104 -2.07 0.90 21.10
CA LEU A 104 -2.35 1.12 19.68
C LEU A 104 -2.41 2.61 19.33
N ALA A 105 -3.06 3.43 20.16
CA ALA A 105 -3.11 4.86 19.94
C ALA A 105 -1.72 5.50 20.08
N ARG A 106 -0.88 5.06 21.03
CA ARG A 106 0.50 5.55 21.15
C ARG A 106 1.32 5.25 19.90
N ALA A 107 1.18 4.04 19.33
CA ALA A 107 1.86 3.68 18.09
C ALA A 107 1.45 4.59 16.92
N ILE A 108 0.15 4.87 16.78
CA ILE A 108 -0.38 5.80 15.77
C ILE A 108 0.16 7.22 15.99
N LEU A 109 0.05 7.75 17.21
CA LEU A 109 0.41 9.14 17.53
C LEU A 109 1.90 9.42 17.45
N ALA A 110 2.75 8.39 17.57
CA ALA A 110 4.19 8.51 17.35
C ALA A 110 4.54 8.80 15.88
N GLU A 111 3.79 8.23 14.93
CA GLU A 111 3.99 8.45 13.49
C GLU A 111 3.13 9.59 12.93
N ALA A 112 1.92 9.79 13.48
CA ALA A 112 0.95 10.78 13.03
C ALA A 112 0.16 11.36 14.22
N PRO A 113 0.65 12.45 14.85
CA PRO A 113 0.07 13.02 16.07
C PRO A 113 -1.39 13.48 15.98
N SER A 114 -1.89 13.74 14.77
CA SER A 114 -3.26 14.19 14.51
C SER A 114 -4.07 13.19 13.68
N TYR A 115 -3.75 11.89 13.77
CA TYR A 115 -4.40 10.87 12.95
C TYR A 115 -5.82 10.55 13.43
N LYS A 116 -6.82 11.02 12.67
CA LYS A 116 -8.25 10.78 12.92
C LYS A 116 -8.60 11.04 14.40
N ASP A 117 -9.37 10.16 15.03
CA ASP A 117 -9.80 10.31 16.43
C ASP A 117 -8.83 9.67 17.45
N ALA A 118 -7.67 9.19 17.01
CA ALA A 118 -6.70 8.53 17.89
C ALA A 118 -6.29 9.37 19.12
N PRO A 119 -6.08 10.70 19.03
CA PRO A 119 -5.78 11.52 20.20
C PRO A 119 -6.92 11.53 21.23
N ALA A 120 -8.17 11.60 20.76
CA ALA A 120 -9.34 11.60 21.63
C ALA A 120 -9.52 10.24 22.32
N MET A 121 -9.37 9.15 21.57
CA MET A 121 -9.45 7.79 22.11
C MET A 121 -8.36 7.52 23.15
N TYR A 122 -7.14 8.00 22.91
CA TYR A 122 -6.02 7.91 23.86
C TYR A 122 -6.33 8.62 25.18
N ASN A 123 -6.76 9.88 25.11
CA ASN A 123 -7.10 10.69 26.28
C ASN A 123 -8.26 10.09 27.08
N HIS A 124 -9.26 9.51 26.40
CA HIS A 124 -10.35 8.82 27.06
C HIS A 124 -9.85 7.56 27.80
N ALA A 125 -9.06 6.72 27.14
CA ALA A 125 -8.52 5.50 27.75
C ALA A 125 -7.59 5.80 28.94
N LEU A 126 -6.84 6.91 28.94
CA LEU A 126 -6.03 7.32 30.08
C LEU A 126 -6.88 7.56 31.33
N ARG A 127 -8.04 8.20 31.17
CA ARG A 127 -8.98 8.47 32.28
C ARG A 127 -9.72 7.21 32.75
N ALA A 128 -9.85 6.20 31.90
CA ALA A 128 -10.54 4.96 32.23
C ALA A 128 -9.65 3.94 32.97
N VAL A 129 -8.32 4.08 32.86
CA VAL A 129 -7.34 3.21 33.55
C VAL A 129 -6.90 3.80 34.89
N GLY A 130 -6.98 5.12 35.06
CA GLY A 130 -6.74 5.83 36.32
C GLY A 130 -7.98 5.91 37.19
#